data_AF-A0A7V9ZPV5-F1
#
_entry.id   AF-A0A7V9ZPV5-F1
#
_cell.length_a   1.000
_cell.length_b   1.000
_cell.length_c   1.000
_cell.angle_alpha   90.00
_cell.angle_beta   90.00
_cell.angle_gamma   90.00
#
_symmetry.space_group_name_H-M   'P 1'
#
loop_
_entity.id
_entity.type
_entity.pdbx_description
1 polymer ?
#
loop_
_entity_poly.entity_id
_entity_poly.type
_entity_poly.pdbx_seq_one_letter_code
_entity_poly.pdbx_strand_id
1 'polypeptide(L)'
;MNISYNWLRELTGTTLEPRELAELLTRLGLAVEVVHEAGDDFVLEIDLTSNRPDCLSHLGVAREIAAATGARMSLPEAQPRGVGGQTESYTSIELRDADLCPRFTARVVRGVTIKPSPEWLVKRLEAIGQRPINNVADITNYVLHEHGQPLHAYDLAKLAENRIV
;
A
#
# COMPACT_ATOMS: atom_id res chain seq x y z
N MET A 1 -6.76 -0.64 12.61
CA MET A 1 -5.66 -0.54 11.61
C MET A 1 -4.91 0.75 11.84
N ASN A 2 -3.59 0.77 11.61
CA ASN A 2 -2.77 1.96 11.84
C ASN A 2 -2.57 2.73 10.54
N ILE A 3 -2.90 4.03 10.55
CA ILE A 3 -2.79 4.93 9.41
C ILE A 3 -1.90 6.12 9.76
N SER A 4 -0.89 6.37 8.94
CA SER A 4 0.00 7.52 9.04
C SER A 4 -0.71 8.80 8.60
N TYR A 5 -0.69 9.81 9.47
CA TYR A 5 -1.21 11.15 9.19
C TYR A 5 -0.41 11.84 8.08
N ASN A 6 0.93 11.82 8.15
CA ASN A 6 1.80 12.43 7.14
C ASN A 6 1.54 11.83 5.75
N TRP A 7 1.32 10.51 5.68
CA TRP A 7 1.01 9.83 4.42
C TRP A 7 -0.37 10.25 3.88
N LEU A 8 -1.39 10.35 4.73
CA LEU A 8 -2.68 10.92 4.33
C LEU A 8 -2.54 12.37 3.85
N ARG A 9 -1.72 13.18 4.53
CA ARG A 9 -1.46 14.57 4.17
C ARG A 9 -0.81 14.68 2.80
N GLU A 10 0.13 13.82 2.46
CA GLU A 10 0.71 13.78 1.11
C GLU A 10 -0.31 13.40 0.03
N LEU A 11 -1.19 12.43 0.32
CA LEU A 11 -2.21 11.97 -0.64
C LEU A 11 -3.33 12.98 -0.84
N THR A 12 -3.67 13.77 0.18
CA THR A 12 -4.87 14.63 0.19
C THR A 12 -4.57 16.13 0.17
N GLY A 13 -3.36 16.53 0.57
CA GLY A 13 -3.04 17.94 0.83
C GLY A 13 -3.82 18.55 2.00
N THR A 14 -4.40 17.73 2.89
CA THR A 14 -5.20 18.24 4.02
C THR A 14 -4.40 19.21 4.90
N THR A 15 -5.07 20.26 5.36
CA THR A 15 -4.54 21.24 6.33
C THR A 15 -5.15 21.06 7.72
N LEU A 16 -6.02 20.05 7.89
CA LEU A 16 -6.61 19.73 9.20
C LEU A 16 -5.54 19.17 10.12
N GLU A 17 -5.54 19.61 11.37
CA GLU A 17 -4.65 19.03 12.39
C GLU A 17 -5.02 17.57 12.67
N PRO A 18 -4.09 16.71 13.17
CA PRO A 18 -4.33 15.27 13.34
C PRO A 18 -5.61 14.91 14.11
N ARG A 19 -5.93 15.69 15.16
CA ARG A 19 -7.15 15.47 15.96
C ARG A 19 -8.42 15.88 15.22
N GLU A 20 -8.39 16.99 14.47
CA GLU A 20 -9.52 17.43 13.65
C GLU A 20 -9.80 16.43 12.53
N LEU A 21 -8.74 15.88 11.94
CA LEU A 21 -8.86 14.81 10.95
C LEU A 21 -9.49 13.55 11.55
N ALA A 22 -9.05 13.14 12.75
CA ALA A 22 -9.62 11.99 13.45
C ALA A 22 -11.12 12.16 13.76
N GLU A 23 -11.54 13.36 14.20
CA GLU A 23 -12.94 13.68 14.43
C GLU A 23 -13.76 13.65 13.14
N LEU A 24 -13.21 14.17 12.03
CA LEU A 24 -13.83 14.09 10.71
C LEU A 24 -14.02 12.63 10.28
N LEU A 25 -12.97 11.82 10.33
CA LEU A 25 -13.02 10.40 9.96
C LEU A 25 -14.05 9.64 10.81
N THR A 26 -14.09 9.91 12.12
CA THR A 26 -15.07 9.29 13.04
C THR A 26 -16.50 9.66 12.64
N ARG A 27 -16.77 10.92 12.26
CA ARG A 27 -18.09 11.34 11.74
C ARG A 27 -18.46 10.69 10.41
N LEU A 28 -17.47 10.29 9.61
CA LEU A 28 -17.67 9.55 8.36
C LEU A 28 -17.86 8.03 8.59
N GLY A 29 -17.84 7.59 9.84
CA GLY A 29 -17.99 6.18 10.21
C GLY A 29 -16.69 5.38 10.22
N LEU A 30 -15.53 6.03 10.14
CA LEU A 30 -14.22 5.44 10.38
C LEU A 30 -13.80 5.75 11.82
N ALA A 31 -14.17 4.89 12.76
CA ALA A 31 -13.97 5.14 14.18
C ALA A 31 -12.47 5.23 14.52
N VAL A 32 -11.98 6.43 14.82
CA VAL A 32 -10.61 6.62 15.27
C VAL A 32 -10.57 6.52 16.79
N GLU A 33 -9.99 5.46 17.31
CA GLU A 33 -9.95 5.20 18.75
C GLU A 33 -8.81 5.96 19.44
N VAL A 34 -7.65 6.00 18.78
CA VAL A 34 -6.43 6.58 19.33
C VAL A 34 -5.71 7.38 18.25
N VAL A 35 -5.18 8.54 18.67
CA VAL A 35 -4.18 9.28 17.91
C VAL A 35 -2.93 9.38 18.78
N HIS A 36 -1.81 8.84 18.31
CA HIS A 36 -0.55 8.87 19.04
C HIS A 36 0.61 9.35 18.16
N GLU A 37 1.65 9.87 18.81
CA GLU A 37 2.86 10.34 18.14
C GLU A 37 3.75 9.16 17.74
N ALA A 38 4.33 9.23 16.54
CA ALA A 38 5.29 8.27 16.01
C ALA A 38 6.44 9.01 15.33
N GLY A 39 7.44 9.42 16.10
CA GLY A 39 8.55 10.23 15.59
C GLY A 39 8.10 11.63 15.18
N ASP A 40 8.21 11.97 13.90
CA ASP A 40 7.72 13.21 13.29
C ASP A 40 6.33 13.07 12.62
N ASP A 41 5.62 11.97 12.92
CA ASP A 41 4.30 11.65 12.41
C ASP A 41 3.27 11.45 13.54
N PHE A 42 2.00 11.37 13.17
CA PHE A 42 0.90 10.91 14.00
C PHE A 42 0.27 9.68 13.38
N VAL A 43 -0.09 8.71 14.22
CA VAL A 43 -0.75 7.48 13.79
C VAL A 43 -2.18 7.48 14.31
N LEU A 44 -3.11 7.28 13.39
CA LEU A 44 -4.53 7.12 13.68
C LEU A 44 -4.83 5.63 13.73
N GLU A 45 -5.26 5.14 14.90
CA GLU A 45 -5.76 3.78 15.07
C GLU A 45 -7.25 3.75 14.75
N ILE A 46 -7.58 3.18 13.60
CA ILE A 46 -8.95 3.12 13.09
C ILE A 46 -9.54 1.74 13.37
N ASP A 47 -10.59 1.65 14.17
CA ASP A 47 -11.43 0.46 14.24
C ASP A 47 -12.40 0.46 13.05
N LEU A 48 -12.21 -0.51 12.15
CA LEU A 48 -12.90 -0.54 10.88
C LEU A 48 -13.90 -1.68 10.86
N THR A 49 -15.15 -1.34 10.59
CA THR A 49 -16.23 -2.32 10.44
C THR A 49 -16.10 -3.10 9.13
N SER A 50 -16.59 -4.34 9.11
CA SER A 50 -16.43 -5.28 7.99
C SER A 50 -17.07 -4.84 6.67
N ASN A 51 -17.98 -3.86 6.70
CA ASN A 51 -18.64 -3.28 5.54
C ASN A 51 -17.83 -2.19 4.82
N ARG A 52 -16.65 -1.82 5.31
CA ARG A 52 -15.78 -0.77 4.73
C ARG A 52 -14.42 -1.27 4.25
N PRO A 53 -14.33 -2.38 3.47
CA PRO A 53 -13.04 -2.90 3.02
C PRO A 53 -12.29 -1.92 2.09
N ASP A 54 -13.00 -0.98 1.48
CA ASP A 54 -12.45 0.13 0.70
C ASP A 54 -11.49 1.03 1.50
N CYS A 55 -11.62 1.06 2.83
CA CYS A 55 -10.81 1.87 3.75
C CYS A 55 -9.68 1.10 4.44
N LEU A 56 -9.38 -0.14 4.01
CA LEU A 56 -8.27 -0.93 4.54
C LEU A 56 -6.87 -0.45 4.08
N SER A 57 -6.77 0.75 3.53
CA SER A 57 -5.51 1.34 3.05
C SER A 57 -5.49 2.85 3.19
N HIS A 58 -4.30 3.45 3.13
CA HIS A 58 -4.11 4.90 3.17
C HIS A 58 -4.85 5.58 2.02
N LEU A 59 -4.84 5.01 0.82
CA LEU A 59 -5.57 5.54 -0.33
C LEU A 59 -7.09 5.45 -0.14
N GLY A 60 -7.58 4.39 0.51
CA GLY A 60 -8.99 4.26 0.88
C GLY A 60 -9.46 5.37 1.80
N VAL A 61 -8.73 5.57 2.91
CA VAL A 61 -9.02 6.63 3.87
C VAL A 61 -8.83 8.02 3.25
N ALA A 62 -7.82 8.21 2.41
CA ALA A 62 -7.60 9.47 1.67
C ALA A 62 -8.79 9.83 0.76
N ARG A 63 -9.45 8.83 0.14
CA ARG A 63 -10.67 9.06 -0.66
C ARG A 63 -11.83 9.56 0.18
N GLU A 64 -12.00 9.04 1.39
CA GLU A 64 -13.04 9.52 2.31
C GLU A 64 -12.80 10.98 2.71
N ILE A 65 -11.55 11.31 3.02
CA ILE A 65 -11.16 12.69 3.33
C ILE A 65 -11.45 13.60 2.14
N ALA A 66 -11.04 13.21 0.93
CA ALA A 66 -11.26 13.98 -0.28
C ALA A 66 -12.76 14.17 -0.58
N ALA A 67 -13.57 13.12 -0.41
CA ALA A 67 -15.02 13.19 -0.62
C ALA A 67 -15.69 14.15 0.38
N ALA A 68 -15.25 14.16 1.64
CA ALA A 68 -15.83 15.00 2.68
C ALA A 68 -15.38 16.47 2.61
N THR A 69 -14.16 16.73 2.14
CA THR A 69 -13.54 18.07 2.14
C THR A 69 -13.54 18.74 0.76
N GLY A 70 -13.78 17.98 -0.31
CA GLY A 70 -13.58 18.45 -1.68
C GLY A 70 -12.10 18.55 -2.09
N ALA A 71 -11.17 18.04 -1.26
CA ALA A 71 -9.75 18.10 -1.55
C ALA A 71 -9.38 17.30 -2.81
N ARG A 72 -8.43 17.83 -3.59
CA ARG A 72 -7.89 17.12 -4.75
C ARG A 72 -6.82 16.14 -4.27
N MET A 73 -7.03 14.85 -4.57
CA MET A 73 -6.03 13.84 -4.26
C MET A 73 -4.84 13.86 -5.23
N SER A 74 -3.66 13.56 -4.68
CA SER A 74 -2.45 13.22 -5.42
C SER A 74 -2.31 11.70 -5.45
N LEU A 75 -2.56 11.09 -6.61
CA LEU A 75 -2.39 9.65 -6.79
C LEU A 75 -0.91 9.32 -7.09
N PRO A 76 -0.35 8.25 -6.51
CA PRO A 76 0.97 7.77 -6.89
C PRO A 76 1.06 7.46 -8.39
N GLU A 77 2.16 7.83 -9.04
CA GLU A 77 2.38 7.51 -10.45
C GLU A 77 2.65 6.00 -10.61
N ALA A 78 1.79 5.32 -11.37
CA ALA A 78 1.85 3.87 -11.56
C ALA A 78 2.30 3.45 -12.97
N GLN A 79 3.01 4.31 -13.71
CA GLN A 79 3.46 4.04 -15.08
C GLN A 79 4.99 3.91 -15.16
N PRO A 80 5.58 2.79 -14.66
CA PRO A 80 7.01 2.60 -14.82
C PRO A 80 7.36 2.42 -16.29
N ARG A 81 8.44 3.06 -16.72
CA ARG A 81 8.97 2.89 -18.07
C ARG A 81 9.42 1.44 -18.27
N GLY A 82 8.86 0.78 -19.27
CA GLY A 82 9.35 -0.53 -19.71
C GLY A 82 10.74 -0.41 -20.33
N VAL A 83 11.59 -1.41 -20.09
CA VAL A 83 12.93 -1.51 -20.70
C VAL A 83 12.93 -2.30 -22.02
N GLY A 84 11.75 -2.54 -22.59
CA GLY A 84 11.54 -3.41 -23.76
C GLY A 84 11.53 -4.91 -23.42
N GLY A 85 10.92 -5.71 -24.30
CA GLY A 85 10.70 -7.15 -24.13
C GLY A 85 9.29 -7.51 -23.67
N GLN A 86 8.94 -8.79 -23.81
CA GLN A 86 7.67 -9.38 -23.36
C GLN A 86 7.89 -10.14 -22.05
N THR A 87 6.96 -10.04 -21.10
CA THR A 87 7.10 -10.77 -19.81
C THR A 87 7.08 -12.28 -20.06
N GLU A 88 6.30 -12.68 -21.07
CA GLU A 88 6.11 -14.02 -21.60
C GLU A 88 7.40 -14.67 -22.10
N SER A 89 8.43 -13.88 -22.44
CA SER A 89 9.74 -14.45 -22.80
C SER A 89 10.55 -14.92 -21.58
N TYR A 90 10.13 -14.58 -20.35
CA TYR A 90 10.84 -14.91 -19.11
C TYR A 90 10.09 -15.92 -18.26
N THR A 91 8.75 -15.84 -18.23
CA THR A 91 7.93 -16.72 -17.41
C THR A 91 6.51 -16.81 -17.96
N SER A 92 5.75 -17.79 -17.47
CA SER A 92 4.33 -17.98 -17.80
C SER A 92 3.50 -18.15 -16.54
N ILE A 93 2.21 -17.81 -16.64
CA ILE A 93 1.20 -18.05 -15.61
C ILE A 93 0.17 -19.02 -16.20
N GLU A 94 -0.09 -20.11 -15.50
CA GLU A 94 -1.14 -21.07 -15.84
C GLU A 94 -2.23 -21.00 -14.77
N LEU A 95 -3.46 -20.62 -15.12
CA LEU A 95 -4.59 -20.62 -14.18
C LEU A 95 -5.35 -21.94 -14.32
N ARG A 96 -5.19 -22.85 -13.34
CA ARG A 96 -5.87 -24.16 -13.36
C ARG A 96 -7.25 -24.16 -12.74
N ASP A 97 -7.51 -23.27 -11.79
CA ASP A 97 -8.77 -23.17 -11.06
C ASP A 97 -9.30 -21.74 -11.12
N ALA A 98 -9.95 -21.42 -12.25
CA ALA A 98 -10.46 -20.09 -12.53
C ALA A 98 -11.68 -19.71 -11.65
N ASP A 99 -12.33 -20.71 -11.04
CA ASP A 99 -13.47 -20.48 -10.14
C ASP A 99 -12.99 -19.91 -8.79
N LEU A 100 -11.86 -20.41 -8.28
CA LEU A 100 -11.23 -19.90 -7.05
C LEU A 100 -10.27 -18.74 -7.28
N CYS A 101 -9.61 -18.69 -8.44
CA CYS A 101 -8.66 -17.65 -8.81
C CYS A 101 -9.01 -17.10 -10.20
N PRO A 102 -9.97 -16.16 -10.30
CA PRO A 102 -10.40 -15.63 -11.60
C PRO A 102 -9.32 -14.76 -12.27
N ARG A 103 -8.30 -14.34 -11.52
CA ARG A 103 -7.21 -13.50 -12.04
C ARG A 103 -5.93 -13.66 -11.23
N PHE A 104 -4.84 -13.93 -11.96
CA PHE A 104 -3.48 -13.80 -11.46
C PHE A 104 -2.64 -13.03 -12.49
N THR A 105 -1.93 -12.00 -12.05
CA THR A 105 -1.08 -11.20 -12.94
C THR A 105 0.29 -11.00 -12.30
N ALA A 106 1.34 -11.06 -13.11
CA ALA A 106 2.70 -10.77 -12.66
C ALA A 106 3.40 -9.80 -13.61
N ARG A 107 4.47 -9.18 -13.11
CA ARG A 107 5.39 -8.38 -13.91
C ARG A 107 6.81 -8.76 -13.53
N VAL A 108 7.69 -8.87 -14.52
CA VAL A 108 9.10 -9.15 -14.29
C VAL A 108 9.88 -7.84 -14.15
N VAL A 109 10.63 -7.71 -13.05
CA VAL A 109 11.56 -6.61 -12.80
C VAL A 109 12.96 -7.20 -12.70
N ARG A 110 13.91 -6.69 -13.51
CA ARG A 110 15.29 -7.20 -13.61
C ARG A 110 16.29 -6.17 -13.11
N GLY A 111 17.48 -6.65 -12.75
CA GLY A 111 18.56 -5.79 -12.25
C GLY A 111 18.32 -5.25 -10.85
N VAL A 112 17.49 -5.95 -10.05
CA VAL A 112 17.22 -5.58 -8.66
C VAL A 112 18.35 -6.12 -7.78
N THR A 113 19.00 -5.23 -7.04
CA THR A 113 19.92 -5.60 -5.96
C THR A 113 19.17 -5.59 -4.64
N ILE A 114 19.14 -6.72 -3.94
CA ILE A 114 18.58 -6.81 -2.58
C ILE A 114 19.48 -6.03 -1.62
N LYS A 115 18.90 -5.09 -0.89
CA LYS A 115 19.61 -4.24 0.09
C LYS A 115 18.63 -3.67 1.11
N PRO A 116 19.11 -3.04 2.21
CA PRO A 116 18.24 -2.30 3.10
C PRO A 116 17.37 -1.28 2.36
N SER A 117 16.14 -1.13 2.82
CA SER A 117 15.19 -0.16 2.28
C SER A 117 15.68 1.27 2.47
N PRO A 118 15.30 2.20 1.56
CA PRO A 118 15.58 3.62 1.77
C PRO A 118 14.87 4.14 3.02
N GLU A 119 15.44 5.16 3.66
CA GLU A 119 14.99 5.68 4.95
C GLU A 119 13.50 6.09 4.98
N TRP A 120 13.00 6.71 3.89
CA TRP A 120 11.59 7.10 3.81
C TRP A 120 10.64 5.90 3.88
N LEU A 121 11.03 4.76 3.31
CA LEU A 121 10.23 3.53 3.28
C LEU A 121 10.25 2.86 4.66
N VAL A 122 11.43 2.80 5.27
CA VAL A 122 11.64 2.32 6.65
C VAL A 122 10.75 3.10 7.61
N LYS A 123 10.83 4.44 7.61
CA LYS A 123 10.04 5.30 8.49
C LYS A 123 8.53 5.09 8.35
N ARG A 124 8.02 5.00 7.11
CA ARG A 124 6.59 4.77 6.88
C ARG A 124 6.10 3.44 7.40
N LEU A 125 6.87 2.38 7.19
CA LEU A 125 6.52 1.04 7.67
C LEU A 125 6.57 0.99 9.20
N GLU A 126 7.63 1.53 9.81
CA GLU A 126 7.77 1.56 11.27
C GLU A 126 6.67 2.38 11.94
N ALA A 127 6.27 3.51 11.36
CA ALA A 127 5.17 4.34 11.88
C ALA A 127 3.85 3.55 12.01
N ILE A 128 3.58 2.62 11.09
CA ILE A 128 2.38 1.76 11.14
C ILE A 128 2.64 0.40 11.80
N GLY A 129 3.75 0.26 12.53
CA GLY A 129 4.10 -0.93 13.31
C GLY A 129 4.66 -2.11 12.50
N GLN A 130 5.08 -1.88 11.25
CA GLN A 130 5.69 -2.91 10.40
C GLN A 130 7.21 -2.91 10.54
N ARG A 131 7.78 -4.09 10.77
CA ARG A 131 9.24 -4.27 10.84
C ARG A 131 9.84 -4.33 9.42
N PRO A 132 10.75 -3.41 9.05
CA PRO A 132 11.44 -3.46 7.76
C PRO A 132 12.36 -4.69 7.63
N ILE A 133 12.56 -5.15 6.40
CA ILE A 133 13.35 -6.33 6.07
C ILE A 133 14.38 -5.99 4.98
N ASN A 134 13.92 -5.65 3.78
CA ASN A 134 14.74 -5.24 2.64
C ASN A 134 13.87 -4.56 1.57
N ASN A 135 14.51 -3.89 0.61
CA ASN A 135 13.86 -3.11 -0.43
C ASN A 135 12.77 -3.84 -1.25
N VAL A 136 12.82 -5.17 -1.36
CA VAL A 136 11.81 -5.95 -2.11
C VAL A 136 10.65 -6.39 -1.22
N ALA A 137 10.92 -6.89 -0.01
CA ALA A 137 9.86 -7.27 0.93
C ALA A 137 9.10 -6.03 1.45
N ASP A 138 9.82 -4.95 1.68
CA ASP A 138 9.25 -3.74 2.25
C ASP A 138 8.38 -3.00 1.24
N ILE A 139 8.76 -2.98 -0.04
CA ILE A 139 7.93 -2.31 -1.06
C ILE A 139 6.62 -3.07 -1.29
N THR A 140 6.59 -4.41 -1.15
CA THR A 140 5.33 -5.17 -1.22
C THR A 140 4.41 -4.85 -0.05
N ASN A 141 4.96 -4.70 1.17
CA ASN A 141 4.17 -4.30 2.35
C ASN A 141 3.70 -2.84 2.23
N TYR A 142 4.55 -1.97 1.73
CA TYR A 142 4.20 -0.57 1.49
C TYR A 142 3.03 -0.44 0.53
N VAL A 143 3.05 -1.12 -0.62
CA VAL A 143 1.92 -1.07 -1.57
C VAL A 143 0.65 -1.70 -0.98
N LEU A 144 0.78 -2.76 -0.17
CA LEU A 144 -0.35 -3.30 0.58
C LEU A 144 -1.00 -2.21 1.44
N HIS A 145 -0.22 -1.47 2.23
CA HIS A 145 -0.75 -0.42 3.10
C HIS A 145 -1.19 0.85 2.35
N GLU A 146 -0.58 1.15 1.20
CA GLU A 146 -0.98 2.28 0.37
C GLU A 146 -2.31 2.01 -0.35
N HIS A 147 -2.37 0.91 -1.09
CA HIS A 147 -3.42 0.61 -2.06
C HIS A 147 -4.44 -0.42 -1.58
N GLY A 148 -4.15 -1.16 -0.50
CA GLY A 148 -4.98 -2.28 -0.05
C GLY A 148 -4.80 -3.53 -0.91
N GLN A 149 -3.74 -3.58 -1.73
CA GLN A 149 -3.46 -4.69 -2.64
C GLN A 149 -2.31 -5.54 -2.10
N PRO A 150 -2.57 -6.78 -1.65
CA PRO A 150 -1.51 -7.72 -1.33
C PRO A 150 -0.68 -8.02 -2.56
N LEU A 151 0.65 -7.97 -2.40
CA LEU A 151 1.61 -8.33 -3.44
C LEU A 151 2.57 -9.40 -2.92
N HIS A 152 3.10 -10.17 -3.85
CA HIS A 152 4.15 -11.15 -3.57
C HIS A 152 5.29 -10.98 -4.58
N ALA A 153 6.52 -11.20 -4.11
CA ALA A 153 7.71 -11.16 -4.93
C ALA A 153 8.34 -12.56 -4.99
N TYR A 154 8.52 -13.07 -6.21
CA TYR A 154 9.22 -14.33 -6.46
C TYR A 154 10.61 -14.08 -7.02
N ASP A 155 11.57 -14.90 -6.62
CA ASP A 155 12.87 -14.96 -7.28
C ASP A 155 12.70 -15.72 -8.60
N LEU A 156 12.78 -14.98 -9.72
CA LEU A 156 12.57 -15.52 -11.07
C LEU A 156 13.47 -16.73 -11.36
N ALA A 157 14.72 -16.73 -10.85
CA ALA A 157 15.66 -17.82 -11.08
C ALA A 157 15.32 -19.10 -10.30
N LYS A 158 14.41 -19.02 -9.32
CA LYS A 158 13.99 -20.14 -8.47
C LYS A 158 12.58 -20.64 -8.80
N LEU A 159 11.93 -20.10 -9.84
CA LEU A 159 10.65 -20.62 -10.29
C LEU A 159 10.86 -21.99 -10.93
N ALA A 160 10.19 -23.00 -10.35
CA ALA A 160 10.15 -24.33 -10.94
C ALA A 160 9.55 -24.23 -12.35
N GLU A 161 10.22 -24.87 -13.31
CA GLU A 161 9.80 -24.87 -14.73
C GLU A 161 9.62 -23.47 -15.34
N ASN A 162 10.21 -22.42 -14.73
CA ASN A 162 10.06 -21.03 -15.11
C ASN A 162 8.60 -20.56 -15.22
N ARG A 163 7.68 -21.13 -14.42
CA ARG A 163 6.26 -20.77 -14.46
C ARG A 163 5.64 -20.65 -13.06
N ILE A 164 4.49 -19.99 -13.03
CA ILE A 164 3.57 -19.94 -11.89
C ILE A 164 2.30 -20.70 -12.31
N VAL A 165 1.78 -21.53 -11.43
CA VAL A 165 0.60 -22.40 -11.65
C VAL A 165 -0.40 -22.17 -10.53
#